data_AF-A0A2E7CNM2-F1
#
_entry.id   AF-A0A2E7CNM2-F1
#
_cell.length_a   1.000
_cell.length_b   1.000
_cell.length_c   1.000
_cell.angle_alpha   90.00
_cell.angle_beta   90.00
_cell.angle_gamma   90.00
#
_symmetry.space_group_name_H-M   'P 1'
#
loop_
_entity.id
_entity.type
_entity.pdbx_description
1 polymer ?
#
loop_
_entity_poly.entity_id
_entity_poly.type
_entity_poly.pdbx_seq_one_letter_code
_entity_poly.pdbx_strand_id
1 'polypeptide(L)'
;MIAYVVLAGVILAITISTINRVRGAARIPPGFWISIVLVSAVPFYSGYAALTPGEATDRAALQKVDDVAVLKYPEGSALLVTGQLKKLSAKELKNPLNLKTDYALKITGVNRSPEGKPLPWNQSESGTIERMGDKEEDLDVDLYEGETLSTSGKQRNASGLREDLQARYLLKGNGDVRVALSNYHGGATEAILLEVIKAPPPTMYLWLFGLVFSAIGIYYEAWWKCEKVGQDFGFLSLYGVFLVDVVAPLDGYIGVLYSAMPTFLMGYGAVAGFAFLAVKYKESQDKVVE
;
A
#
# COMPACT_ATOMS: atom_id res chain seq x y z
N MET A 1 -15.74 2.75 -2.38
CA MET A 1 -16.23 2.41 -3.75
C MET A 1 -15.71 3.37 -4.81
N ILE A 2 -15.81 4.70 -4.62
CA ILE A 2 -15.29 5.70 -5.57
C ILE A 2 -13.78 5.52 -5.83
N ALA A 3 -12.98 5.26 -4.80
CA ALA A 3 -11.55 4.98 -4.92
C ALA A 3 -11.23 3.84 -5.91
N TYR A 4 -12.00 2.75 -5.85
CA TYR A 4 -11.82 1.61 -6.76
C TYR A 4 -12.22 1.95 -8.21
N VAL A 5 -13.23 2.79 -8.40
CA VAL A 5 -13.62 3.27 -9.74
C VAL A 5 -12.52 4.16 -10.33
N VAL A 6 -11.92 5.04 -9.53
CA VAL A 6 -10.79 5.88 -9.95
C VAL A 6 -9.58 5.02 -10.31
N LEU A 7 -9.24 4.04 -9.46
CA LEU A 7 -8.20 3.06 -9.73
C LEU A 7 -8.42 2.35 -11.08
N ALA A 8 -9.64 1.85 -11.29
CA ALA A 8 -10.03 1.19 -12.53
C ALA A 8 -9.86 2.11 -13.74
N GLY A 9 -10.27 3.37 -13.60
CA GLY A 9 -10.11 4.39 -14.64
C GLY A 9 -8.65 4.61 -15.04
N VAL A 10 -7.74 4.72 -14.08
CA VAL A 10 -6.30 4.89 -14.33
C VAL A 10 -5.73 3.66 -15.07
N ILE A 11 -6.00 2.46 -14.56
CA ILE A 11 -5.51 1.20 -15.17
C ILE A 11 -6.03 1.05 -16.59
N LEU A 12 -7.34 1.27 -16.81
CA LEU A 12 -7.95 1.16 -18.14
C LEU A 12 -7.44 2.23 -19.10
N ALA A 13 -7.25 3.47 -18.64
CA ALA A 13 -6.73 4.55 -19.48
C ALA A 13 -5.34 4.19 -20.04
N ILE A 14 -4.44 3.70 -19.19
CA ILE A 14 -3.08 3.31 -19.62
C ILE A 14 -3.15 2.06 -20.49
N THR A 15 -3.93 1.04 -20.10
CA THR A 15 -4.05 -0.21 -20.85
C THR A 15 -4.60 0.02 -22.26
N ILE A 16 -5.71 0.75 -22.39
CA ILE A 16 -6.34 1.07 -23.68
C ILE A 16 -5.41 1.93 -24.54
N SER A 17 -4.77 2.93 -23.93
CA SER A 17 -3.79 3.79 -24.62
C SER A 17 -2.60 2.98 -25.16
N THR A 18 -2.10 2.02 -24.38
CA THR A 18 -1.01 1.11 -24.77
C THR A 18 -1.44 0.21 -25.92
N ILE A 19 -2.61 -0.42 -25.83
CA ILE A 19 -3.16 -1.27 -26.89
C ILE A 19 -3.32 -0.47 -28.19
N ASN A 20 -3.87 0.73 -28.13
CA ASN A 20 -4.06 1.57 -29.31
C ASN A 20 -2.72 1.97 -29.97
N ARG A 21 -1.68 2.25 -29.17
CA ARG A 21 -0.32 2.49 -29.69
C ARG A 21 0.26 1.25 -30.38
N VAL A 22 0.21 0.11 -29.71
CA VAL A 22 0.88 -1.12 -30.17
C VAL A 22 0.17 -1.74 -31.37
N ARG A 23 -1.14 -1.52 -31.56
CA ARG A 23 -1.87 -1.95 -32.77
C ARG A 23 -1.31 -1.37 -34.07
N GLY A 24 -0.60 -0.24 -34.01
CA GLY A 24 0.09 0.34 -35.16
C GLY A 24 1.45 -0.30 -35.48
N ALA A 25 1.95 -1.20 -34.62
CA ALA A 25 3.25 -1.84 -34.81
C ALA A 25 3.20 -2.93 -35.89
N ALA A 26 4.27 -3.02 -36.69
CA ALA A 26 4.35 -3.94 -37.82
C ALA A 26 4.28 -5.43 -37.42
N ARG A 27 4.70 -5.78 -36.20
CA ARG A 27 4.60 -7.15 -35.67
C ARG A 27 4.51 -7.12 -34.14
N ILE A 28 3.37 -7.55 -33.61
CA ILE A 28 3.15 -7.65 -32.17
C ILE A 28 3.41 -9.09 -31.72
N PRO A 29 4.31 -9.34 -30.76
CA PRO A 29 4.55 -10.70 -30.29
C PRO A 29 3.31 -11.24 -29.57
N PRO A 30 2.91 -12.51 -29.76
CA PRO A 30 1.74 -13.10 -29.07
C PRO A 30 1.82 -12.98 -27.55
N GLY A 31 3.03 -13.07 -26.98
CA GLY A 31 3.29 -12.89 -25.56
C GLY A 31 2.86 -11.52 -25.02
N PHE A 32 2.87 -10.46 -25.85
CA PHE A 32 2.46 -9.11 -25.43
C PHE A 32 1.03 -9.11 -24.90
N TRP A 33 0.11 -9.80 -25.57
CA TRP A 33 -1.31 -9.84 -25.17
C TRP A 33 -1.51 -10.51 -23.82
N ILE A 34 -0.75 -11.57 -23.54
CA ILE A 34 -0.78 -12.24 -22.24
C ILE A 34 -0.19 -11.30 -21.19
N SER A 35 0.94 -10.66 -21.49
CA SER A 35 1.62 -9.79 -20.55
C SER A 35 0.80 -8.54 -20.20
N ILE A 36 0.15 -7.88 -21.17
CA ILE A 36 -0.67 -6.69 -20.91
C ILE A 36 -1.86 -7.03 -20.01
N VAL A 37 -2.50 -8.18 -20.22
CA VAL A 37 -3.59 -8.65 -19.35
C VAL A 37 -3.10 -8.86 -17.92
N LEU A 38 -1.92 -9.49 -17.75
CA LEU A 38 -1.35 -9.74 -16.42
C LEU A 38 -0.97 -8.45 -15.70
N VAL A 39 -0.27 -7.52 -16.35
CA VAL A 39 0.14 -6.26 -15.71
C VAL A 39 -1.03 -5.34 -15.40
N SER A 40 -2.14 -5.43 -16.14
CA SER A 40 -3.36 -4.70 -15.81
C SER A 40 -4.13 -5.38 -14.66
N ALA A 41 -4.16 -6.72 -14.59
CA ALA A 41 -4.93 -7.45 -13.58
C ALA A 41 -4.36 -7.33 -12.15
N VAL A 42 -3.03 -7.30 -12.00
CA VAL A 42 -2.38 -7.21 -10.69
C VAL A 42 -2.78 -5.96 -9.89
N PRO A 43 -2.70 -4.72 -10.43
CA PRO A 43 -3.13 -3.53 -9.68
C PRO A 43 -4.63 -3.53 -9.38
N PHE A 44 -5.47 -4.13 -10.23
CA PHE A 44 -6.90 -4.35 -9.90
C PHE A 44 -7.04 -5.22 -8.65
N TYR A 45 -6.36 -6.37 -8.63
CA TYR A 45 -6.45 -7.31 -7.51
C TYR A 45 -5.84 -6.74 -6.22
N SER A 46 -4.64 -6.16 -6.30
CA SER A 46 -3.97 -5.54 -5.16
C SER A 46 -4.78 -4.38 -4.60
N GLY A 47 -5.31 -3.50 -5.46
CA GLY A 47 -6.16 -2.40 -5.03
C GLY A 47 -7.46 -2.87 -4.41
N TYR A 48 -8.13 -3.89 -4.98
CA TYR A 48 -9.33 -4.48 -4.38
C TYR A 48 -9.04 -5.08 -3.00
N ALA A 49 -7.98 -5.90 -2.88
CA ALA A 49 -7.59 -6.52 -1.62
C ALA A 49 -7.19 -5.49 -0.55
N ALA A 50 -6.64 -4.35 -0.96
CA ALA A 50 -6.27 -3.29 -0.04
C ALA A 50 -7.49 -2.47 0.43
N LEU A 51 -8.41 -2.14 -0.49
CA LEU A 51 -9.64 -1.36 -0.28
C LEU A 51 -10.80 -2.14 0.33
N THR A 52 -10.75 -3.47 0.26
CA THR A 52 -11.83 -4.36 0.73
C THR A 52 -11.20 -5.50 1.54
N PRO A 53 -10.74 -5.23 2.76
CA PRO A 53 -10.00 -6.19 3.59
C PRO A 53 -10.83 -7.41 4.06
N GLY A 54 -12.13 -7.44 3.76
CA GLY A 54 -13.05 -8.50 4.12
C GLY A 54 -13.56 -8.37 5.55
N GLU A 55 -14.27 -9.39 6.04
CA GLU A 55 -14.72 -9.45 7.43
C GLU A 55 -13.54 -9.77 8.35
N ALA A 56 -13.47 -9.07 9.48
CA ALA A 56 -12.47 -9.33 10.49
C ALA A 56 -12.74 -10.70 11.14
N THR A 57 -11.68 -11.52 11.25
CA THR A 57 -11.74 -12.83 11.90
C THR A 57 -11.80 -12.71 13.42
N ASP A 58 -11.17 -11.68 13.97
CA ASP A 58 -11.18 -11.36 15.40
C ASP A 58 -11.09 -9.85 15.60
N ARG A 59 -11.66 -9.33 16.68
CA ARG A 59 -11.79 -7.89 16.96
C ARG A 59 -11.62 -7.59 18.44
N ALA A 60 -10.90 -6.52 18.74
CA ALA A 60 -10.79 -5.98 20.10
C ALA A 60 -10.75 -4.44 20.07
N ALA A 61 -11.03 -3.82 21.21
CA ALA A 61 -10.93 -2.37 21.38
C ALA A 61 -10.12 -2.07 22.65
N LEU A 62 -9.13 -1.19 22.53
CA LEU A 62 -8.34 -0.67 23.65
C LEU A 62 -8.79 0.76 23.93
N GLN A 63 -9.19 1.07 25.15
CA GLN A 63 -9.81 2.36 25.51
C GLN A 63 -8.96 3.16 26.51
N LYS A 64 -8.06 2.50 27.23
CA LYS A 64 -7.29 3.08 28.33
C LYS A 64 -5.86 2.57 28.34
N VAL A 65 -4.98 3.35 28.96
CA VAL A 65 -3.60 2.94 29.25
C VAL A 65 -3.62 1.63 30.03
N ASP A 66 -2.68 0.74 29.69
CA ASP A 66 -2.54 -0.63 30.18
C ASP A 66 -3.64 -1.60 29.75
N ASP A 67 -4.57 -1.19 28.87
CA ASP A 67 -5.46 -2.15 28.23
C ASP A 67 -4.64 -3.11 27.36
N VAL A 68 -5.01 -4.40 27.45
CA VAL A 68 -4.36 -5.49 26.74
C VAL A 68 -5.43 -6.30 26.01
N ALA A 69 -5.24 -6.47 24.71
CA ALA A 69 -6.01 -7.39 23.89
C ALA A 69 -5.15 -8.57 23.48
N VAL A 70 -5.76 -9.75 23.42
CA VAL A 70 -5.18 -10.94 22.80
C VAL A 70 -6.10 -11.36 21.68
N LEU A 71 -5.59 -11.30 20.46
CA LEU A 71 -6.32 -11.62 19.22
C LEU A 71 -5.75 -12.89 18.62
N LYS A 72 -6.62 -13.73 18.08
CA LYS A 72 -6.22 -14.93 17.35
C LYS A 72 -6.17 -14.62 15.87
N TYR A 73 -5.08 -15.02 15.22
CA TYR A 73 -4.93 -14.83 13.78
C TYR A 73 -4.64 -16.15 13.04
N PRO A 74 -5.39 -16.45 11.96
CA PRO A 74 -5.03 -17.52 11.05
C PRO A 74 -3.84 -17.12 10.16
N GLU A 75 -3.30 -18.08 9.43
CA GLU A 75 -2.22 -17.82 8.48
C GLU A 75 -2.68 -16.93 7.33
N GLY A 76 -1.83 -15.98 6.94
CA GLY A 76 -2.15 -15.01 5.89
C GLY A 76 -3.04 -13.86 6.36
N SER A 77 -3.03 -13.55 7.65
CA SER A 77 -3.73 -12.40 8.23
C SER A 77 -2.85 -11.17 8.42
N ALA A 78 -3.49 -10.02 8.53
CA ALA A 78 -2.88 -8.78 8.95
C ALA A 78 -3.66 -8.21 10.15
N LEU A 79 -2.94 -7.57 11.07
CA LEU A 79 -3.54 -6.76 12.12
C LEU A 79 -3.80 -5.37 11.57
N LEU A 80 -5.05 -4.95 11.55
CA LEU A 80 -5.48 -3.59 11.27
C LEU A 80 -5.70 -2.86 12.59
N VAL A 81 -5.08 -1.69 12.72
CA VAL A 81 -5.19 -0.83 13.90
C VAL A 81 -5.88 0.44 13.47
N THR A 82 -7.02 0.72 14.10
CA THR A 82 -7.89 1.83 13.76
C THR A 82 -8.30 2.64 14.96
N GLY A 83 -8.04 3.95 14.93
CA GLY A 83 -8.58 4.85 15.94
C GLY A 83 -10.07 5.10 15.68
N GLN A 84 -10.91 4.77 16.64
CA GLN A 84 -12.31 5.13 16.64
C GLN A 84 -12.46 6.56 17.17
N LEU A 85 -12.86 7.47 16.30
CA LEU A 85 -13.01 8.89 16.65
C LEU A 85 -14.16 9.11 17.62
N LYS A 86 -13.95 10.04 18.55
CA LYS A 86 -14.98 10.49 19.47
C LYS A 86 -15.98 11.39 18.76
N LYS A 87 -17.28 11.16 19.00
CA LYS A 87 -18.32 12.11 18.58
C LYS A 87 -18.30 13.30 19.53
N LEU A 88 -17.85 14.45 19.02
CA LEU A 88 -17.69 15.69 19.78
C LEU A 88 -18.71 16.72 19.32
N SER A 89 -19.37 17.38 20.26
CA SER A 89 -20.22 18.52 19.93
C SER A 89 -19.39 19.74 19.49
N ALA A 90 -20.01 20.70 18.80
CA ALA A 90 -19.38 21.96 18.38
C ALA A 90 -18.75 22.78 19.54
N LYS A 91 -19.16 22.54 20.79
CA LYS A 91 -18.54 23.15 21.97
C LYS A 91 -17.27 22.42 22.40
N GLU A 92 -17.25 21.10 22.26
CA GLU A 92 -16.11 20.26 22.63
C GLU A 92 -14.99 20.31 21.59
N LEU A 93 -15.32 20.58 20.32
CA LEU A 93 -14.36 20.83 19.24
C LEU A 93 -13.50 22.08 19.48
N LYS A 94 -13.97 23.02 20.32
CA LYS A 94 -13.19 24.21 20.69
C LYS A 94 -12.08 23.92 21.70
N ASN A 95 -12.07 22.74 22.30
CA ASN A 95 -11.02 22.35 23.24
C ASN A 95 -9.85 21.70 22.48
N PRO A 96 -8.64 22.29 22.49
CA PRO A 96 -7.48 21.73 21.80
C PRO A 96 -7.13 20.30 22.21
N LEU A 97 -7.43 19.92 23.46
CA LEU A 97 -7.17 18.57 23.98
C LEU A 97 -8.06 17.50 23.33
N ASN A 98 -9.20 17.88 22.75
CA ASN A 98 -10.10 16.99 22.04
C ASN A 98 -9.76 16.85 20.55
N LEU A 99 -8.79 17.63 20.07
CA LEU A 99 -8.36 17.59 18.67
C LEU A 99 -7.20 16.64 18.44
N LYS A 100 -6.61 16.09 19.50
CA LYS A 100 -5.46 15.20 19.41
C LYS A 100 -5.61 14.00 20.34
N THR A 101 -5.14 12.83 19.92
CA THR A 101 -4.85 11.68 20.78
C THR A 101 -3.51 11.08 20.41
N ASP A 102 -2.56 11.11 21.34
CA ASP A 102 -1.30 10.39 21.25
C ASP A 102 -1.48 8.97 21.76
N TYR A 103 -0.92 7.99 21.04
CA TYR A 103 -0.99 6.60 21.44
C TYR A 103 0.33 5.84 21.24
N ALA A 104 0.56 4.81 22.04
CA ALA A 104 1.66 3.86 21.83
C ALA A 104 1.19 2.41 22.07
N LEU A 105 1.48 1.56 21.10
CA LEU A 105 1.15 0.15 21.10
C LEU A 105 2.42 -0.69 21.23
N LYS A 106 2.33 -1.73 22.05
CA LYS A 106 3.30 -2.82 22.08
C LYS A 106 2.61 -4.07 21.56
N ILE A 107 3.02 -4.51 20.38
CA ILE A 107 2.50 -5.66 19.67
C ILE A 107 3.50 -6.80 19.87
N THR A 108 3.05 -7.87 20.49
CA THR A 108 3.86 -9.06 20.75
C THR A 108 3.16 -10.27 20.20
N GLY A 109 3.91 -11.17 19.56
CA GLY A 109 3.35 -12.40 19.02
C GLY A 109 4.36 -13.53 19.09
N VAL A 110 3.88 -14.74 18.83
CA VAL A 110 4.72 -15.93 18.71
C VAL A 110 4.49 -16.51 17.34
N ASN A 111 5.52 -16.49 16.50
CA ASN A 111 5.51 -17.21 15.22
C ASN A 111 5.94 -18.66 15.46
N ARG A 112 5.60 -19.56 14.54
CA ARG A 112 6.21 -20.89 14.49
C ARG A 112 7.32 -20.87 13.45
N SER A 113 8.51 -21.35 13.82
CA SER A 113 9.59 -21.59 12.85
C SER A 113 9.19 -22.73 11.89
N PRO A 114 9.86 -22.88 10.73
CA PRO A 114 9.70 -24.05 9.85
C PRO A 114 9.93 -25.39 10.58
N GLU A 115 10.64 -25.36 11.69
CA GLU A 115 10.96 -26.51 12.55
C GLU A 115 9.98 -26.67 13.72
N GLY A 116 8.89 -25.87 13.75
CA GLY A 116 7.85 -25.90 14.79
C GLY A 116 8.23 -25.22 16.11
N LYS A 117 9.35 -24.51 16.19
CA LYS A 117 9.77 -23.81 17.42
C LYS A 117 9.04 -22.47 17.58
N PRO A 118 8.59 -22.10 18.79
CA PRO A 118 8.02 -20.78 19.03
C PRO A 118 9.11 -19.70 18.92
N LEU A 119 8.90 -18.73 18.03
CA LEU A 119 9.76 -17.58 17.82
C LEU A 119 8.99 -16.33 18.27
N PRO A 120 9.23 -15.83 19.50
CA PRO A 120 8.60 -14.60 19.95
C PRO A 120 9.12 -13.42 19.13
N TRP A 121 8.22 -12.51 18.79
CA TRP A 121 8.55 -11.23 18.19
C TRP A 121 7.82 -10.11 18.93
N ASN A 122 8.42 -8.93 18.89
CA ASN A 122 7.91 -7.73 19.54
C ASN A 122 8.09 -6.57 18.56
N GLN A 123 7.06 -5.74 18.44
CA GLN A 123 7.08 -4.50 17.72
C GLN A 123 6.42 -3.43 18.58
N SER A 124 7.06 -2.27 18.67
CA SER A 124 6.47 -1.10 19.31
C SER A 124 6.15 -0.06 18.25
N GLU A 125 5.01 0.58 18.39
CA GLU A 125 4.59 1.69 17.54
C GLU A 125 4.05 2.80 18.42
N SER A 126 4.30 4.03 18.02
CA SER A 126 3.64 5.21 18.56
C SER A 126 3.10 6.02 17.40
N GLY A 127 1.98 6.68 17.64
CA GLY A 127 1.37 7.55 16.67
C GLY A 127 0.56 8.64 17.34
N THR A 128 0.16 9.60 16.54
CA THR A 128 -0.74 10.66 16.97
C THR A 128 -1.94 10.67 16.02
N ILE A 129 -3.12 10.90 16.58
CA ILE A 129 -4.38 11.07 15.88
C ILE A 129 -4.79 12.52 16.05
N GLU A 130 -4.84 13.31 14.97
CA GLU A 130 -5.24 14.72 15.05
C GLU A 130 -6.59 14.98 14.33
N ARG A 131 -7.20 16.13 14.60
CA ARG A 131 -8.42 16.63 13.97
C ARG A 131 -8.14 18.07 13.51
N MET A 132 -7.95 18.27 12.21
CA MET A 132 -7.58 19.57 11.65
C MET A 132 -8.79 20.43 11.22
N GLY A 133 -9.82 20.57 12.07
CA GLY A 133 -10.93 21.48 11.75
C GLY A 133 -11.92 21.77 12.88
N ASP A 134 -12.56 22.94 12.78
CA ASP A 134 -13.73 23.37 13.58
C ASP A 134 -15.04 22.67 13.16
N LYS A 135 -14.99 21.79 12.16
CA LYS A 135 -16.13 21.07 11.62
C LYS A 135 -16.06 19.60 12.03
N GLU A 136 -17.23 18.98 12.23
CA GLU A 136 -17.36 17.56 12.61
C GLU A 136 -16.66 16.60 11.63
N GLU A 137 -16.38 17.03 10.39
CA GLU A 137 -16.04 16.17 9.24
C GLU A 137 -14.61 16.30 8.68
N ASP A 138 -13.77 17.22 9.19
CA ASP A 138 -12.39 17.40 8.67
C ASP A 138 -11.33 16.94 9.70
N LEU A 139 -10.55 15.91 9.34
CA LEU A 139 -9.55 15.23 10.17
C LEU A 139 -8.22 15.06 9.41
N ASP A 140 -7.11 15.13 10.13
CA ASP A 140 -5.76 14.83 9.61
C ASP A 140 -4.97 14.05 10.67
N VAL A 141 -4.22 13.03 10.28
CA VAL A 141 -3.52 12.13 11.22
C VAL A 141 -2.02 12.20 10.92
N ASP A 142 -1.29 12.93 11.76
CA ASP A 142 0.17 12.95 11.72
C ASP A 142 0.75 11.84 12.61
N LEU A 143 1.37 10.79 12.05
CA LEU A 143 2.21 9.88 12.83
C LEU A 143 3.63 10.45 12.96
N TYR A 144 4.04 10.81 14.18
CA TYR A 144 5.43 11.16 14.48
C TYR A 144 6.21 9.96 15.06
N GLU A 145 7.49 9.85 14.67
CA GLU A 145 8.43 8.79 15.07
C GLU A 145 8.50 8.60 16.60
N GLY A 146 8.29 7.36 17.05
CA GLY A 146 9.00 6.80 18.19
C GLY A 146 10.12 5.90 17.68
N GLU A 147 11.28 5.90 18.33
CA GLU A 147 12.50 5.20 17.90
C GLU A 147 12.26 3.73 17.50
N THR A 148 12.17 3.46 16.20
CA THR A 148 12.14 2.09 15.65
C THR A 148 13.53 1.48 15.67
N LEU A 149 13.85 0.73 16.73
CA LEU A 149 14.98 -0.20 16.72
C LEU A 149 14.62 -1.44 15.88
N SER A 150 15.12 -1.44 14.64
CA SER A 150 15.32 -2.60 13.75
C SER A 150 14.06 -3.22 13.09
N THR A 151 13.81 -2.87 11.83
CA THR A 151 13.99 -3.75 10.64
C THR A 151 13.36 -3.08 9.41
N SER A 152 14.10 -3.11 8.30
CA SER A 152 13.79 -2.63 6.94
C SER A 152 12.29 -2.56 6.55
N GLY A 153 11.76 -1.34 6.59
CA GLY A 153 10.52 -0.91 5.95
C GLY A 153 10.52 0.61 5.92
N LYS A 154 10.52 1.23 4.74
CA LYS A 154 10.53 2.69 4.62
C LYS A 154 9.24 3.26 5.22
N GLN A 155 9.39 4.30 6.03
CA GLN A 155 8.32 5.01 6.71
C GLN A 155 7.32 5.67 5.76
N ARG A 156 6.08 5.77 6.24
CA ARG A 156 4.99 6.54 5.65
C ARG A 156 5.02 7.96 6.24
N ASN A 157 5.39 8.95 5.43
CA ASN A 157 5.03 10.35 5.69
C ASN A 157 3.69 10.60 4.98
N ALA A 158 2.59 10.67 5.73
CA ALA A 158 1.33 11.16 5.20
C ALA A 158 1.37 12.68 5.27
N SER A 159 1.42 13.35 4.13
CA SER A 159 1.22 14.80 4.05
C SER A 159 -0.16 15.07 3.44
N GLY A 160 -1.07 15.57 4.26
CA GLY A 160 -2.19 16.39 3.84
C GLY A 160 -3.36 15.67 3.18
N LEU A 161 -4.51 15.80 3.84
CA LEU A 161 -5.87 15.66 3.33
C LEU A 161 -6.41 14.23 3.19
N ARG A 162 -7.09 13.85 4.27
CA ARG A 162 -8.23 12.93 4.42
C ARG A 162 -7.95 11.42 4.46
N GLU A 163 -8.68 10.82 5.40
CA GLU A 163 -9.12 9.42 5.57
C GLU A 163 -8.37 8.53 6.59
N ASP A 164 -9.12 8.16 7.63
CA ASP A 164 -9.01 7.02 8.54
C ASP A 164 -7.65 6.32 8.75
N LEU A 165 -7.01 6.69 9.86
CA LEU A 165 -6.54 5.82 10.95
C LEU A 165 -6.43 4.32 10.65
N GLN A 166 -5.57 3.89 9.74
CA GLN A 166 -5.36 2.47 9.47
C GLN A 166 -3.86 2.15 9.35
N ALA A 167 -3.28 1.67 10.45
CA ALA A 167 -1.98 0.98 10.42
C ALA A 167 -2.22 -0.52 10.20
N ARG A 168 -1.47 -1.12 9.25
CA ARG A 168 -1.63 -2.54 8.89
C ARG A 168 -0.32 -3.29 9.10
N TYR A 169 -0.34 -4.33 9.91
CA TYR A 169 0.83 -5.18 10.20
C TYR A 169 0.60 -6.56 9.61
N LEU A 170 1.52 -7.00 8.75
CA LEU A 170 1.49 -8.36 8.23
C LEU A 170 1.89 -9.34 9.33
N LEU A 171 0.98 -10.24 9.71
CA LEU A 171 1.25 -11.29 10.69
C LEU A 171 1.83 -12.51 9.97
N LYS A 172 2.86 -13.13 10.56
CA LYS A 172 3.53 -14.30 9.96
C LYS A 172 3.06 -15.59 10.63
N GLY A 173 2.59 -16.55 9.85
CA GLY A 173 2.09 -17.82 10.38
C GLY A 173 0.74 -17.65 11.08
N ASN A 174 0.46 -18.50 12.07
CA ASN A 174 -0.77 -18.49 12.85
C ASN A 174 -0.48 -18.47 14.36
N GLY A 175 -1.35 -17.84 15.13
CA GLY A 175 -1.21 -17.82 16.59
C GLY A 175 -1.97 -16.70 17.28
N ASP A 176 -1.49 -16.37 18.47
CA ASP A 176 -2.04 -15.28 19.28
C ASP A 176 -1.12 -14.06 19.14
N VAL A 177 -1.72 -12.89 18.93
CA VAL A 177 -1.05 -11.60 18.98
C VAL A 177 -1.59 -10.83 20.18
N ARG A 178 -0.69 -10.40 21.05
CA ARG A 178 -1.00 -9.59 22.23
C ARG A 178 -0.63 -8.14 21.94
N VAL A 179 -1.60 -7.25 22.05
CA VAL A 179 -1.42 -5.81 21.87
C VAL A 179 -1.68 -5.12 23.21
N ALA A 180 -0.75 -4.28 23.65
CA ALA A 180 -0.87 -3.50 24.88
C ALA A 180 -0.75 -2.01 24.57
N LEU A 181 -1.62 -1.18 25.15
CA LEU A 181 -1.63 0.27 24.99
C LEU A 181 -0.88 0.92 26.17
N SER A 182 0.28 1.52 25.93
CA SER A 182 1.15 2.04 27.00
C SER A 182 1.27 3.57 27.05
N ASN A 183 0.73 4.26 26.04
CA ASN A 183 0.55 5.71 26.03
C ASN A 183 -0.80 5.98 25.39
N TYR A 184 -1.71 6.69 26.05
CA TYR A 184 -3.02 7.05 25.51
C TYR A 184 -3.45 8.36 26.15
N HIS A 185 -3.22 9.46 25.44
CA HIS A 185 -3.45 10.80 25.97
C HIS A 185 -4.14 11.69 24.94
N GLY A 186 -5.17 12.42 25.37
CA GLY A 186 -5.97 13.30 24.51
C GLY A 186 -7.40 12.79 24.30
N GLY A 187 -8.21 13.54 23.56
CA GLY A 187 -9.66 13.37 23.48
C GLY A 187 -10.23 13.21 22.07
N ALA A 188 -9.38 13.05 21.05
CA ALA A 188 -9.82 12.86 19.66
C ALA A 188 -10.46 11.49 19.41
N THR A 189 -10.03 10.46 20.15
CA THR A 189 -10.52 9.08 20.00
C THR A 189 -11.21 8.54 21.24
N GLU A 190 -12.21 7.67 21.02
CA GLU A 190 -12.91 6.90 22.05
C GLU A 190 -12.20 5.56 22.31
N ALA A 191 -11.61 4.95 21.28
CA ALA A 191 -10.93 3.67 21.37
C ALA A 191 -9.92 3.48 20.23
N ILE A 192 -8.97 2.57 20.41
CA ILE A 192 -8.17 1.96 19.35
C ILE A 192 -8.76 0.58 19.06
N LEU A 193 -9.43 0.44 17.92
CA LEU A 193 -9.93 -0.81 17.36
C LEU A 193 -8.78 -1.62 16.76
N LEU A 194 -8.78 -2.90 17.05
CA LEU A 194 -7.84 -3.88 16.53
C LEU A 194 -8.63 -4.95 15.79
N GLU A 195 -8.35 -5.15 14.51
CA GLU A 195 -9.04 -6.13 13.69
C GLU A 195 -8.05 -7.07 13.00
N VAL A 196 -8.31 -8.37 13.05
CA VAL A 196 -7.54 -9.35 12.28
C VAL A 196 -8.23 -9.55 10.94
N ILE A 197 -7.63 -9.05 9.87
CA ILE A 197 -8.15 -9.11 8.50
C ILE A 197 -7.30 -10.03 7.62
N LYS A 198 -7.77 -10.32 6.41
CA LYS A 198 -6.95 -11.02 5.42
C LYS A 198 -5.81 -10.11 4.94
N ALA A 199 -4.59 -10.65 4.87
CA ALA A 199 -3.46 -9.89 4.37
C ALA A 199 -3.59 -9.63 2.85
N PRO A 200 -3.19 -8.42 2.38
CA PRO A 200 -3.02 -8.19 0.95
C PRO A 200 -1.87 -9.06 0.39
N PRO A 201 -1.72 -9.14 -0.94
CA PRO A 201 -0.63 -9.90 -1.55
C PRO A 201 0.73 -9.46 -1.00
N PRO A 202 1.64 -10.39 -0.67
CA PRO A 202 2.94 -10.03 -0.09
C PRO A 202 3.73 -9.10 -1.00
N THR A 203 4.23 -7.99 -0.44
CA THR A 203 4.94 -6.94 -1.19
C THR A 203 6.11 -7.48 -2.00
N MET A 204 6.85 -8.45 -1.48
CA MET A 204 7.98 -9.07 -2.19
C MET A 204 7.55 -9.68 -3.54
N TYR A 205 6.39 -10.35 -3.60
CA TYR A 205 5.90 -10.93 -4.86
C TYR A 205 5.46 -9.84 -5.83
N LEU A 206 4.88 -8.74 -5.32
CA LEU A 206 4.52 -7.59 -6.14
C LEU A 206 5.76 -6.90 -6.72
N TRP A 207 6.82 -6.73 -5.93
CA TRP A 207 8.09 -6.20 -6.39
C TRP A 207 8.75 -7.09 -7.45
N LEU A 208 8.77 -8.42 -7.22
CA LEU A 208 9.30 -9.36 -8.20
C LEU A 208 8.50 -9.31 -9.51
N PHE A 209 7.18 -9.27 -9.42
CA PHE A 209 6.30 -9.09 -10.57
C PHE A 209 6.59 -7.77 -11.30
N GLY A 210 6.69 -6.67 -10.56
CA GLY A 210 7.04 -5.34 -11.07
C GLY A 210 8.32 -5.33 -11.87
N LEU A 211 9.40 -5.90 -11.32
CA LEU A 211 10.70 -5.97 -11.99
C LEU A 211 10.67 -6.84 -13.26
N VAL A 212 10.07 -8.03 -13.18
CA VAL A 212 9.99 -8.96 -14.32
C VAL A 212 9.20 -8.34 -15.47
N PHE A 213 8.03 -7.77 -15.19
CA PHE A 213 7.19 -7.20 -16.24
C PHE A 213 7.72 -5.86 -16.76
N SER A 214 8.42 -5.08 -15.95
CA SER A 214 9.17 -3.92 -16.45
C SER A 214 10.24 -4.34 -17.46
N ALA A 215 10.99 -5.40 -17.18
CA ALA A 215 12.00 -5.94 -18.10
C ALA A 215 11.38 -6.50 -19.39
N ILE A 216 10.24 -7.20 -19.28
CA ILE A 216 9.47 -7.68 -20.44
C ILE A 216 8.98 -6.49 -21.29
N GLY A 217 8.50 -5.42 -20.67
CA GLY A 217 8.08 -4.21 -21.37
C GLY A 217 9.22 -3.55 -22.14
N ILE A 218 10.40 -3.40 -21.49
CA ILE A 218 11.63 -2.91 -22.13
C ILE A 218 12.01 -3.80 -23.33
N TYR A 219 11.90 -5.12 -23.19
CA TYR A 219 12.17 -6.06 -24.27
C TYR A 219 11.22 -5.86 -25.47
N TYR A 220 9.92 -5.70 -25.23
CA TYR A 220 8.96 -5.40 -26.31
C TYR A 220 9.26 -4.06 -26.98
N GLU A 221 9.66 -3.05 -26.23
CA GLU A 221 9.99 -1.75 -26.79
C GLU A 221 11.26 -1.80 -27.65
N ALA A 222 12.34 -2.41 -27.17
CA ALA A 222 13.63 -2.43 -27.87
C ALA A 222 13.71 -3.46 -29.03
N TRP A 223 13.14 -4.66 -28.89
CA TRP A 223 13.25 -5.71 -29.92
C TRP A 223 12.04 -5.78 -30.85
N TRP A 224 10.87 -5.34 -30.39
CA TRP A 224 9.63 -5.42 -31.17
C TRP A 224 9.10 -4.04 -31.58
N LYS A 225 9.85 -2.97 -31.31
CA LYS A 225 9.51 -1.58 -31.68
C LYS A 225 8.12 -1.16 -31.18
N CYS A 226 7.68 -1.75 -30.08
CA CYS A 226 6.41 -1.41 -29.45
C CYS A 226 6.62 -0.15 -28.60
N GLU A 227 6.36 1.02 -29.19
CA GLU A 227 6.68 2.32 -28.59
C GLU A 227 6.06 2.49 -27.19
N LYS A 228 6.85 2.96 -26.22
CA LYS A 228 6.44 3.30 -24.85
C LYS A 228 5.92 2.13 -24.00
N VAL A 229 6.00 0.89 -24.49
CA VAL A 229 5.52 -0.27 -23.74
C VAL A 229 6.31 -0.49 -22.44
N GLY A 230 7.60 -0.15 -22.41
CA GLY A 230 8.43 -0.26 -21.21
C GLY A 230 7.88 0.58 -20.06
N GLN A 231 7.63 1.86 -20.29
CA GLN A 231 7.10 2.76 -19.27
C GLN A 231 5.67 2.37 -18.81
N ASP A 232 4.81 1.91 -19.72
CA ASP A 232 3.44 1.53 -19.38
C ASP A 232 3.40 0.24 -18.54
N PHE A 233 4.23 -0.74 -18.90
CA PHE A 233 4.39 -1.97 -18.10
C PHE A 233 5.02 -1.67 -16.74
N GLY A 234 6.03 -0.80 -16.71
CA GLY A 234 6.63 -0.32 -15.48
C GLY A 234 5.61 0.35 -14.57
N PHE A 235 4.77 1.23 -15.13
CA PHE A 235 3.69 1.86 -14.37
C PHE A 235 2.68 0.81 -13.86
N LEU A 236 2.06 0.04 -14.74
CA LEU A 236 0.98 -0.88 -14.37
C LEU A 236 1.42 -1.94 -13.36
N SER A 237 2.61 -2.50 -13.53
CA SER A 237 3.14 -3.55 -12.66
C SER A 237 3.59 -3.02 -11.29
N LEU A 238 4.18 -1.81 -11.23
CA LEU A 238 4.57 -1.17 -9.97
C LEU A 238 3.40 -0.49 -9.28
N TYR A 239 2.32 -0.16 -9.99
CA TYR A 239 1.16 0.47 -9.34
C TYR A 239 0.57 -0.45 -8.27
N GLY A 240 0.48 -1.76 -8.58
CA GLY A 240 0.06 -2.78 -7.61
C GLY A 240 0.97 -2.86 -6.38
N VAL A 241 2.27 -2.59 -6.53
CA VAL A 241 3.23 -2.49 -5.42
C VAL A 241 2.89 -1.30 -4.56
N PHE A 242 2.82 -0.10 -5.13
CA PHE A 242 2.62 1.13 -4.36
C PHE A 242 1.24 1.21 -3.72
N LEU A 243 0.21 0.60 -4.32
CA LEU A 243 -1.09 0.44 -3.68
C LEU A 243 -0.99 -0.36 -2.36
N VAL A 244 -0.07 -1.33 -2.25
CA VAL A 244 0.07 -2.15 -1.04
C VAL A 244 1.17 -1.63 -0.10
N ASP A 245 2.27 -1.12 -0.66
CA ASP A 245 3.52 -0.80 0.05
C ASP A 245 3.51 0.62 0.61
N VAL A 246 3.11 1.66 -0.15
CA VAL A 246 3.37 3.07 0.26
C VAL A 246 2.36 4.08 -0.32
N VAL A 247 1.76 4.91 0.54
CA VAL A 247 1.85 6.40 0.60
C VAL A 247 0.62 7.04 1.26
N ALA A 248 -0.56 6.43 1.20
CA ALA A 248 -1.77 7.05 1.76
C ALA A 248 -2.71 6.00 2.34
N PRO A 249 -3.58 6.38 3.29
CA PRO A 249 -4.81 5.63 3.52
C PRO A 249 -5.49 5.47 2.16
N LEU A 250 -5.65 4.22 1.72
CA LEU A 250 -6.32 3.92 0.47
C LEU A 250 -7.83 4.19 0.55
N ASP A 251 -8.33 4.57 1.72
CA ASP A 251 -9.76 4.62 2.03
C ASP A 251 -10.55 5.62 1.15
N GLY A 252 -9.86 6.46 0.36
CA GLY A 252 -10.47 7.22 -0.72
C GLY A 252 -9.59 7.48 -1.95
N TYR A 253 -10.20 8.20 -2.89
CA TYR A 253 -9.68 8.36 -4.25
C TYR A 253 -8.36 9.14 -4.32
N ILE A 254 -8.10 10.00 -3.32
CA ILE A 254 -6.89 10.79 -3.22
C ILE A 254 -5.69 9.88 -2.91
N GLY A 255 -5.84 8.90 -2.02
CA GLY A 255 -4.78 7.93 -1.73
C GLY A 255 -4.43 7.04 -2.93
N VAL A 256 -5.42 6.69 -3.75
CA VAL A 256 -5.23 6.02 -5.04
C VAL A 256 -4.42 6.88 -6.03
N LEU A 257 -4.61 8.21 -6.02
CA LEU A 257 -3.83 9.12 -6.85
C LEU A 257 -2.42 9.35 -6.31
N TYR A 258 -2.24 9.45 -4.98
CA TYR A 258 -0.92 9.60 -4.38
C TYR A 258 -0.03 8.38 -4.60
N SER A 259 -0.58 7.17 -4.55
CA SER A 259 0.17 5.96 -4.91
C SER A 259 0.54 5.91 -6.40
N ALA A 260 -0.16 6.64 -7.27
CA ALA A 260 0.22 6.78 -8.67
C ALA A 260 1.50 7.62 -8.84
N MET A 261 1.80 8.59 -7.96
CA MET A 261 2.99 9.45 -8.08
C MET A 261 4.34 8.70 -8.05
N PRO A 262 4.66 7.89 -7.03
CA PRO A 262 5.89 7.10 -7.04
C PRO A 262 5.89 6.09 -8.19
N THR A 263 4.70 5.57 -8.57
CA THR A 263 4.53 4.72 -9.74
C THR A 263 4.90 5.45 -11.04
N PHE A 264 4.48 6.70 -11.20
CA PHE A 264 4.82 7.55 -12.34
C PHE A 264 6.33 7.77 -12.41
N LEU A 265 6.98 8.11 -11.29
CA LEU A 265 8.42 8.31 -11.24
C LEU A 265 9.20 7.04 -11.62
N MET A 266 8.78 5.88 -11.13
CA MET A 266 9.44 4.62 -11.45
C MET A 266 9.16 4.16 -12.88
N GLY A 267 7.91 4.19 -13.33
CA GLY A 267 7.52 3.76 -14.67
C GLY A 267 8.03 4.70 -15.76
N TYR A 268 7.63 5.97 -15.70
CA TYR A 268 7.95 6.99 -16.73
C TYR A 268 9.34 7.62 -16.56
N GLY A 269 9.96 7.50 -15.37
CA GLY A 269 11.33 7.93 -15.15
C GLY A 269 12.32 6.78 -15.34
N ALA A 270 12.38 5.88 -14.36
CA ALA A 270 13.41 4.84 -14.34
C ALA A 270 13.25 3.81 -15.46
N VAL A 271 12.08 3.17 -15.58
CA VAL A 271 11.85 2.11 -16.58
C VAL A 271 11.90 2.68 -18.00
N ALA A 272 11.31 3.86 -18.24
CA ALA A 272 11.43 4.56 -19.52
C ALA A 272 12.89 4.86 -19.88
N GLY A 273 13.70 5.32 -18.91
CA GLY A 273 15.13 5.56 -19.10
C GLY A 273 15.88 4.30 -19.51
N PHE A 274 15.61 3.17 -18.84
CA PHE A 274 16.18 1.87 -19.23
C PHE A 274 15.69 1.40 -20.61
N ALA A 275 14.41 1.62 -20.94
CA ALA A 275 13.87 1.30 -22.27
C ALA A 275 14.59 2.09 -23.36
N PHE A 276 14.80 3.40 -23.16
CA PHE A 276 15.54 4.24 -24.09
C PHE A 276 16.97 3.74 -24.32
N LEU A 277 17.69 3.37 -23.25
CA LEU A 277 19.03 2.82 -23.36
C LEU A 277 19.04 1.48 -24.11
N ALA A 278 18.07 0.60 -23.84
CA ALA A 278 17.94 -0.69 -24.52
C ALA A 278 17.64 -0.54 -26.01
N VAL A 279 16.75 0.40 -26.38
CA VAL A 279 16.46 0.74 -27.78
C VAL A 279 17.74 1.21 -28.47
N LYS A 280 18.50 2.13 -27.86
CA LYS A 280 19.77 2.63 -28.43
C LYS A 280 20.83 1.56 -28.58
N TYR A 281 20.93 0.66 -27.60
CA TYR A 281 21.80 -0.50 -27.68
C TYR A 281 21.41 -1.44 -28.84
N LYS A 282 20.11 -1.71 -29.01
CA LYS A 282 19.65 -2.58 -30.09
C LYS A 282 19.87 -1.95 -31.47
N GLU A 283 19.58 -0.65 -31.61
CA GLU A 283 19.84 0.12 -32.83
C GLU A 283 21.34 0.13 -33.21
N SER A 284 22.25 0.19 -32.23
CA SER A 284 23.69 0.17 -32.52
C SER A 284 24.16 -1.20 -33.00
N GLN A 285 23.61 -2.29 -32.46
CA GLN A 285 23.92 -3.63 -32.95
C GLN A 285 23.41 -3.87 -34.36
N ASP A 286 22.20 -3.41 -34.67
CA ASP A 286 21.62 -3.60 -36.01
C ASP A 286 22.44 -2.88 -37.09
N LYS A 287 23.04 -1.72 -36.76
CA LYS A 287 23.95 -0.98 -37.66
C LYS A 287 25.33 -1.61 -37.88
N VAL A 288 25.74 -2.56 -37.04
CA VAL A 288 27.04 -3.26 -37.18
C VAL A 288 26.90 -4.50 -38.08
N VAL A 289 25.67 -4.95 -38.31
CA VAL A 289 25.35 -6.18 -39.07
C VAL A 289 24.94 -5.89 -40.53
N GLU A 290 24.59 -4.63 -40.85
CA GLU A 290 24.43 -4.12 -42.23
C GLU A 290 25.79 -3.75 -42.87
#